data_AF-A0A7S4II92-F1
#
_entry.id   AF-A0A7S4II92-F1
#
_cell.length_a   1.000
_cell.length_b   1.000
_cell.length_c   1.000
_cell.angle_alpha   90.00
_cell.angle_beta   90.00
_cell.angle_gamma   90.00
#
_symmetry.space_group_name_H-M   'P 1'
#
loop_
_entity.id
_entity.type
_entity.pdbx_description
1 polymer ?
#
loop_
_entity_poly.entity_id
_entity_poly.type
_entity_poly.pdbx_seq_one_letter_code
_entity_poly.pdbx_strand_id
1 'polypeptide(L)'
;VSPSPPLRKTRPIYAATPANLRFSCALVLAGENGLTGTFPPEIQAFTALEQLNIATNGIGGSVPTELSAVTSLKDIRAFENSFTGPLPPNLGNLNQLTHLAFQS
;
A
#
# COMPACT_ATOMS: atom_id res chain seq x y z
N VAL A 1 10.11 -16.57 -30.67
CA VAL A 1 8.84 -16.07 -30.12
C VAL A 1 8.63 -16.78 -28.80
N SER A 2 9.13 -16.21 -27.71
CA SER A 2 8.97 -16.81 -26.38
C SER A 2 7.51 -16.67 -25.95
N PRO A 3 6.87 -17.72 -25.44
CA PRO A 3 5.48 -17.64 -25.01
C PRO A 3 5.39 -16.68 -23.82
N SER A 4 4.53 -15.68 -23.93
CA SER A 4 4.18 -14.78 -22.84
C SER A 4 3.80 -15.60 -21.60
N PRO A 5 4.32 -15.29 -20.40
CA PRO A 5 3.94 -15.99 -19.19
C PRO A 5 2.44 -15.83 -18.96
N PRO A 6 1.77 -16.84 -18.35
CA PRO A 6 0.33 -16.81 -18.16
C PRO A 6 -0.03 -15.56 -17.37
N LEU A 7 -1.06 -14.85 -17.83
CA LEU A 7 -1.67 -13.69 -17.16
C LEU A 7 -1.86 -14.04 -15.68
N ARG A 8 -0.92 -13.62 -14.83
CA ARG A 8 -1.03 -13.70 -13.37
C ARG A 8 -2.36 -13.04 -13.07
N LYS A 9 -3.32 -13.78 -12.49
CA LYS A 9 -4.61 -13.23 -12.07
C LYS A 9 -4.32 -12.07 -11.13
N THR A 10 -4.34 -10.85 -11.66
CA THR A 10 -4.05 -9.64 -10.91
C THR A 10 -5.11 -9.50 -9.84
N ARG A 11 -4.70 -9.45 -8.58
CA ARG A 11 -5.64 -9.25 -7.47
C ARG A 11 -5.62 -7.78 -7.11
N PRO A 12 -6.79 -7.12 -7.02
CA PRO A 12 -6.81 -5.74 -6.56
C PRO A 12 -6.36 -5.69 -5.10
N ILE A 13 -5.67 -4.61 -4.71
CA ILE A 13 -5.19 -4.43 -3.33
C ILE A 13 -6.33 -4.50 -2.29
N TYR A 14 -7.56 -4.09 -2.64
CA TYR A 14 -8.73 -4.20 -1.76
C TYR A 14 -9.26 -5.64 -1.58
N ALA A 15 -8.94 -6.57 -2.49
CA ALA A 15 -9.29 -7.98 -2.31
C ALA A 15 -8.37 -8.67 -1.30
N ALA A 16 -7.22 -8.06 -0.98
CA ALA A 16 -6.34 -8.51 0.09
C ALA A 16 -6.79 -8.02 1.48
N THR A 17 -7.85 -7.19 1.57
CA THR A 17 -8.37 -6.70 2.84
C THR A 17 -9.64 -7.43 3.26
N PRO A 18 -9.57 -8.53 4.04
CA PRO A 18 -10.74 -9.04 4.74
C PRO A 18 -11.15 -8.02 5.83
N ALA A 19 -12.46 -7.87 6.05
CA ALA A 19 -13.07 -6.99 7.06
C ALA A 19 -12.55 -7.18 8.50
N ASN A 20 -11.75 -8.23 8.76
CA ASN A 20 -11.09 -8.51 10.04
C ASN A 20 -9.74 -7.81 10.24
N LEU A 21 -9.19 -7.12 9.23
CA LEU A 21 -7.91 -6.39 9.35
C LEU A 21 -8.01 -5.07 10.14
N ARG A 22 -9.21 -4.63 10.52
CA ARG A 22 -9.40 -3.40 11.33
C ARG A 22 -8.67 -3.43 12.69
N PHE A 23 -8.26 -4.62 13.14
CA PHE A 23 -7.51 -4.84 14.37
C PHE A 23 -6.06 -5.31 14.14
N SER A 24 -5.59 -5.33 12.90
CA SER A 24 -4.25 -5.83 12.57
C SER A 24 -3.23 -4.70 12.61
N CYS A 25 -2.16 -4.90 13.39
CA CYS A 25 -1.04 -3.96 13.49
C CYS A 25 -0.09 -3.98 12.29
N ALA A 26 -0.12 -5.02 11.46
CA ALA A 26 0.75 -5.13 10.30
C ALA A 26 -0.01 -5.70 9.10
N LEU A 27 0.17 -5.06 7.95
CA LEU A 27 -0.27 -5.53 6.64
C LEU A 27 0.98 -5.72 5.76
N VAL A 28 1.30 -6.98 5.48
CA VAL A 28 2.46 -7.36 4.68
C VAL A 28 1.99 -8.13 3.45
N LEU A 29 2.03 -7.47 2.31
CA LEU A 29 1.68 -8.00 0.99
C LEU A 29 2.84 -7.81 -0.01
N ALA A 30 4.09 -7.86 0.50
CA ALA A 30 5.29 -7.69 -0.29
C ALA A 30 5.63 -8.93 -1.15
N GLY A 31 6.31 -8.71 -2.27
CA GLY A 31 6.92 -9.75 -3.09
C GLY A 31 6.01 -10.26 -4.21
N GLU A 32 6.15 -9.67 -5.40
CA GLU A 32 5.49 -10.03 -6.66
C GLU A 32 4.11 -10.68 -6.45
N ASN A 33 3.23 -10.08 -5.65
CA ASN A 33 1.92 -10.68 -5.38
C ASN A 33 0.94 -10.42 -6.53
N GLY A 34 1.39 -9.74 -7.59
CA GLY A 34 0.56 -9.32 -8.71
C GLY A 34 -0.56 -8.39 -8.24
N LEU A 35 -0.34 -7.64 -7.15
CA LEU A 35 -1.28 -6.62 -6.71
C LEU A 35 -1.24 -5.46 -7.67
N THR A 36 -2.40 -5.06 -8.18
CA THR A 36 -2.54 -3.96 -9.13
C THR A 36 -3.72 -3.07 -8.75
N GLY A 37 -3.84 -1.92 -9.41
CA GLY A 37 -4.87 -0.93 -9.12
C GLY A 37 -4.35 0.18 -8.22
N THR A 38 -5.25 0.97 -7.65
CA THR A 38 -4.94 2.13 -6.80
C THR A 38 -5.19 1.81 -5.33
N PHE A 39 -4.61 2.60 -4.43
CA PHE A 39 -5.01 2.52 -3.02
C PHE A 39 -6.51 2.84 -2.86
N PRO A 40 -7.22 2.08 -2.01
CA PRO A 40 -8.61 2.36 -1.68
C PRO A 40 -8.71 3.50 -0.66
N PRO A 41 -9.72 4.40 -0.75
CA PRO A 41 -9.97 5.43 0.26
C PRO A 41 -10.31 4.84 1.64
N GLU A 42 -10.77 3.59 1.68
CA GLU A 42 -11.06 2.85 2.90
C GLU A 42 -9.81 2.56 3.76
N ILE A 43 -8.59 2.88 3.29
CA ILE A 43 -7.35 2.69 4.05
C ILE A 43 -7.37 3.44 5.40
N GLN A 44 -8.12 4.54 5.50
CA GLN A 44 -8.34 5.28 6.74
C GLN A 44 -8.99 4.44 7.86
N ALA A 45 -9.67 3.34 7.52
CA ALA A 45 -10.33 2.47 8.50
C ALA A 45 -9.34 1.59 9.29
N PHE A 46 -8.09 1.46 8.83
CA PHE A 46 -7.07 0.64 9.50
C PHE A 46 -6.38 1.41 10.63
N THR A 47 -7.15 1.94 11.58
CA THR A 47 -6.64 2.84 12.65
C THR A 47 -5.60 2.21 13.57
N ALA A 48 -5.46 0.89 13.59
CA ALA A 48 -4.44 0.17 14.37
C ALA A 48 -3.19 -0.24 13.56
N LEU A 49 -3.12 0.08 12.27
CA LEU A 49 -2.06 -0.37 11.37
C LEU A 49 -0.75 0.40 11.63
N GLU A 50 0.26 -0.33 12.09
CA GLU A 50 1.59 0.22 12.36
C GLU A 50 2.58 -0.03 11.21
N GLN A 51 2.41 -1.13 10.48
CA GLN A 51 3.33 -1.52 9.40
C GLN A 51 2.57 -1.81 8.12
N LEU A 52 2.91 -1.09 7.05
CA LEU A 52 2.38 -1.29 5.71
C LEU A 52 3.53 -1.65 4.77
N ASN A 53 3.61 -2.92 4.36
CA ASN A 53 4.60 -3.36 3.38
C ASN A 53 3.91 -3.95 2.15
N ILE A 54 3.88 -3.20 1.06
CA ILE A 54 3.30 -3.55 -0.23
C ILE A 54 4.33 -3.47 -1.36
N ALA A 55 5.62 -3.52 -1.00
CA ALA A 55 6.71 -3.39 -1.95
C ALA A 55 6.72 -4.48 -3.03
N THR A 56 7.29 -4.15 -4.19
CA THR A 56 7.46 -5.08 -5.33
C THR A 56 6.10 -5.59 -5.83
N ASN A 57 5.22 -4.67 -6.22
CA ASN A 57 3.90 -4.95 -6.79
C ASN A 57 3.62 -4.03 -7.99
N GLY A 58 2.45 -4.19 -8.62
CA GLY A 58 2.01 -3.35 -9.75
C GLY A 58 0.98 -2.29 -9.35
N ILE A 59 1.03 -1.79 -8.11
CA ILE A 59 0.07 -0.79 -7.61
C ILE A 59 0.45 0.56 -8.21
N GLY A 60 -0.53 1.30 -8.73
CA GLY A 60 -0.30 2.58 -9.39
C GLY A 60 -1.25 3.68 -8.96
N GLY A 61 -1.21 4.79 -9.68
CA GLY A 61 -1.94 6.02 -9.33
C GLY A 61 -1.29 6.79 -8.18
N SER A 62 -1.99 7.79 -7.66
CA SER A 62 -1.50 8.63 -6.57
C SER A 62 -1.71 7.99 -5.20
N VAL A 63 -0.80 8.29 -4.27
CA VAL A 63 -0.99 7.96 -2.86
C VAL A 63 -2.16 8.81 -2.32
N PRO A 64 -3.19 8.18 -1.72
CA PRO A 64 -4.39 8.88 -1.27
C PRO A 64 -4.08 9.71 -0.03
N THR A 65 -4.77 10.84 0.12
CA THR A 65 -4.69 11.68 1.32
C THR A 65 -5.18 10.94 2.56
N GLU A 66 -6.07 9.97 2.40
CA GLU A 66 -6.65 9.12 3.44
C GLU A 66 -5.59 8.28 4.17
N LEU A 67 -4.43 8.00 3.53
CA LEU A 67 -3.31 7.34 4.20
C LEU A 67 -2.78 8.16 5.38
N SER A 68 -2.90 9.50 5.32
CA SER A 68 -2.51 10.38 6.43
C SER A 68 -3.42 10.30 7.67
N ALA A 69 -4.61 9.70 7.53
CA ALA A 69 -5.53 9.50 8.65
C ALA A 69 -5.12 8.31 9.54
N VAL A 70 -4.25 7.43 9.04
CA VAL A 70 -3.77 6.25 9.76
C VAL A 70 -2.56 6.61 10.63
N THR A 71 -2.81 7.41 11.67
CA THR A 71 -1.76 8.00 12.52
C THR A 71 -0.94 6.99 13.33
N SER A 72 -1.37 5.73 13.36
CA SER A 72 -0.63 4.61 13.97
C SER A 72 0.51 4.07 13.12
N LEU A 73 0.61 4.45 11.83
CA LEU A 73 1.65 3.98 10.93
C LEU A 73 3.05 4.41 11.40
N LYS A 74 3.93 3.42 11.51
CA LYS A 74 5.35 3.55 11.90
C LYS A 74 6.29 3.23 10.75
N ASP A 75 5.93 2.30 9.89
CA ASP A 75 6.75 1.84 8.77
C ASP A 75 5.89 1.66 7.52
N ILE A 76 6.22 2.40 6.45
CA ILE A 76 5.57 2.30 5.15
C ILE A 76 6.62 1.94 4.10
N ARG A 77 6.44 0.79 3.45
CA ARG A 77 7.27 0.28 2.35
C ARG A 77 6.41 -0.02 1.14
N ALA A 78 6.58 0.78 0.10
CA ALA A 78 5.81 0.78 -1.11
C ALA A 78 6.68 0.97 -2.37
N PHE A 79 7.99 0.79 -2.24
CA PHE A 79 8.95 0.80 -3.36
C PHE A 79 8.66 -0.29 -4.39
N GLU A 80 9.23 -0.15 -5.59
CA GLU A 80 8.99 -1.06 -6.73
C GLU A 80 7.49 -1.25 -7.01
N ASN A 81 6.79 -0.12 -7.12
CA ASN A 81 5.41 -0.01 -7.58
C ASN A 81 5.30 1.05 -8.68
N SER A 82 4.14 1.17 -9.31
CA SER A 82 3.85 2.13 -10.39
C SER A 82 3.15 3.41 -9.90
N PHE A 83 3.44 3.87 -8.67
CA PHE A 83 2.85 5.08 -8.11
C PHE A 83 3.21 6.31 -8.96
N THR A 84 2.24 7.20 -9.16
CA THR A 84 2.38 8.44 -9.93
C THR A 84 1.88 9.65 -9.15
N GLY A 85 2.35 10.84 -9.52
CA GLY A 85 2.01 12.07 -8.80
C GLY A 85 2.81 12.27 -7.51
N PRO A 86 2.60 13.42 -6.84
CA PRO A 86 3.34 13.76 -5.62
C PRO A 86 2.85 12.95 -4.43
N LEU A 87 3.72 12.77 -3.44
CA LEU A 87 3.31 12.34 -2.11
C LEU A 87 2.40 13.41 -1.48
N PRO A 88 1.25 13.05 -0.90
CA PRO A 88 0.36 14.02 -0.31
C PRO A 88 1.04 14.72 0.88
N PRO A 89 0.97 16.06 0.99
CA PRO A 89 1.65 16.82 2.05
C PRO A 89 1.18 16.41 3.45
N ASN A 90 -0.06 15.90 3.54
CA ASN A 90 -0.66 15.43 4.78
C ASN A 90 0.05 14.20 5.36
N LEU A 91 0.92 13.49 4.63
CA LEU A 91 1.74 12.42 5.20
C LEU A 91 2.64 12.92 6.34
N GLY A 92 2.95 14.22 6.38
CA GLY A 92 3.62 14.85 7.52
C GLY A 92 2.84 14.77 8.84
N ASN A 93 1.54 14.47 8.81
CA ASN A 93 0.72 14.30 10.02
C ASN A 93 0.91 12.93 10.70
N LEU A 94 1.62 12.00 10.06
CA LEU A 94 1.92 10.69 10.61
C LEU A 94 3.04 10.79 11.65
N ASN A 95 2.71 11.31 12.83
CA ASN A 95 3.67 11.61 13.89
C ASN A 95 4.42 10.38 14.45
N GLN A 96 3.91 9.17 14.20
CA GLN A 96 4.55 7.92 14.59
C GLN A 96 5.41 7.30 13.48
N LEU A 97 5.38 7.88 12.27
CA LEU A 97 6.10 7.36 11.12
C LEU A 97 7.60 7.55 11.31
N THR A 98 8.30 6.42 11.34
CA THR A 98 9.75 6.40 11.47
C THR A 98 10.42 6.00 10.15
N HIS A 99 9.75 5.23 9.31
CA HIS A 99 10.29 4.70 8.06
C HIS A 99 9.30 4.92 6.92
N LEU A 100 9.76 5.54 5.84
CA LEU A 100 8.97 5.85 4.65
C LEU A 100 9.76 5.54 3.39
N ALA A 101 9.28 4.60 2.57
CA ALA A 101 9.86 4.24 1.29
C ALA A 101 8.76 4.06 0.23
N PHE A 102 8.70 4.93 -0.78
CA PHE A 102 7.68 4.89 -1.86
C PHE A 102 8.27 4.70 -3.25
N GLN A 103 9.43 5.30 -3.50
CA GLN A 103 10.18 5.18 -4.74
C GLN A 103 11.50 4.48 -4.43
N SER A 104 12.03 3.71 -5.39
CA SER A 104 13.44 3.31 -5.35
C SER A 104 14.29 4.46 -5.86
#